data_AF-A0A9D2FDA2-F1
#
_entry.id   AF-A0A9D2FDA2-F1
#
_cell.length_a   1.000
_cell.length_b   1.000
_cell.length_c   1.000
_cell.angle_alpha   90.00
_cell.angle_beta   90.00
_cell.angle_gamma   90.00
#
_symmetry.space_group_name_H-M   'P 1'
#
loop_
_entity.id
_entity.type
_entity.pdbx_description
1 polymer ?
#
loop_
_entity_poly.entity_id
_entity_poly.type
_entity_poly.pdbx_seq_one_letter_code
_entity_poly.pdbx_strand_id
1 'polypeptide(L)'
;LEKICDYIAFLHQGKLLLCEEKDRLLEEYGVIHCTAEQLKTLNAGAVKGKKQSPYGVEAIVARNAVPSSWNVSPLDIEQLFVLMVKEAR
;
A
#
# COMPACT_ATOMS: atom_id res chain seq x y z
N LEU A 1 -23.56 -11.41 1.35
CA LEU A 1 -23.72 -10.02 0.88
C LEU A 1 -22.36 -9.59 0.31
N GLU A 2 -21.97 -10.18 -0.83
CA GLU A 2 -20.54 -10.43 -1.14
C GLU A 2 -20.14 -10.12 -2.59
N LYS A 3 -20.90 -9.34 -3.35
CA LYS A 3 -20.68 -9.29 -4.82
C LYS A 3 -20.77 -7.97 -5.57
N ILE A 4 -20.94 -6.81 -4.92
CA ILE A 4 -20.92 -5.52 -5.64
C ILE A 4 -20.30 -4.44 -4.75
N CYS A 5 -18.97 -4.38 -4.75
CA CYS A 5 -18.23 -3.18 -4.30
C CYS A 5 -17.22 -2.87 -5.40
N ASP A 6 -17.65 -2.13 -6.41
CA ASP A 6 -16.75 -1.62 -7.44
C ASP A 6 -15.85 -0.52 -6.86
N TYR A 7 -16.36 0.25 -5.89
CA TYR A 7 -15.66 1.37 -5.26
C TYR A 7 -15.40 1.14 -3.78
N ILE A 8 -14.16 1.43 -3.37
CA ILE A 8 -13.68 1.44 -2.00
C ILE A 8 -13.49 2.88 -1.56
N ALA A 9 -14.25 3.28 -0.54
CA ALA A 9 -14.09 4.54 0.15
C ALA A 9 -13.41 4.32 1.51
N PHE A 10 -12.22 4.88 1.70
CA PHE A 10 -11.51 4.88 2.98
C PHE A 10 -11.82 6.15 3.76
N LEU A 11 -12.51 6.02 4.90
CA LEU A 11 -12.86 7.11 5.80
C LEU A 11 -12.04 7.01 7.09
N HIS A 12 -11.28 8.05 7.45
CA HIS A 12 -10.54 8.13 8.71
C HIS A 12 -10.87 9.45 9.43
N GLN A 13 -11.28 9.37 10.70
CA GLN A 13 -11.67 10.52 11.52
C GLN A 13 -12.72 11.45 10.85
N GLY A 14 -13.69 10.86 10.15
CA GLY A 14 -14.72 11.61 9.42
C GLY A 14 -14.25 12.28 8.13
N LYS A 15 -13.01 12.04 7.69
CA LYS A 15 -12.47 12.51 6.41
C LYS A 15 -12.35 11.35 5.43
N LEU A 16 -12.77 11.57 4.19
CA LEU A 16 -12.52 10.65 3.10
C LEU A 16 -11.05 10.78 2.67
N LEU A 17 -10.28 9.73 2.88
CA LEU A 17 -8.86 9.65 2.53
C LEU A 17 -8.65 9.12 1.11
N LEU A 18 -9.51 8.21 0.66
CA LEU A 18 -9.41 7.61 -0.67
C LEU A 18 -10.80 7.13 -1.12
N CYS A 19 -11.13 7.26 -2.39
CA CYS A 19 -12.33 6.70 -2.99
C CYS A 19 -12.02 6.24 -4.40
N GLU A 20 -11.67 4.97 -4.57
CA GLU A 20 -11.20 4.41 -5.84
C GLU A 20 -11.75 3.01 -6.04
N GLU A 21 -11.67 2.51 -7.27
CA GLU A 21 -12.13 1.16 -7.58
C GLU A 21 -11.23 0.10 -6.94
N LYS A 22 -11.84 -0.98 -6.45
CA LYS A 22 -11.11 -2.08 -5.81
C LYS A 22 -10.03 -2.62 -6.74
N ASP A 23 -10.38 -2.94 -7.98
CA ASP A 23 -9.45 -3.50 -8.96
C ASP A 23 -8.34 -2.49 -9.30
N ARG A 24 -8.69 -1.21 -9.45
CA ARG A 24 -7.73 -0.13 -9.67
C ARG A 24 -6.72 0.00 -8.52
N LEU A 25 -7.15 -0.16 -7.27
CA LEU A 25 -6.24 -0.14 -6.11
C LEU A 25 -5.27 -1.32 -6.14
N LEU A 26 -5.73 -2.50 -6.51
CA LEU A 26 -4.89 -3.71 -6.59
C LEU A 26 -3.90 -3.65 -7.77
N GLU A 27 -4.26 -2.94 -8.84
CA GLU A 27 -3.40 -2.66 -10.00
C GLU A 27 -2.39 -1.56 -9.71
N GLU A 28 -2.81 -0.45 -9.09
CA GLU A 28 -1.94 0.72 -8.88
C GLU A 28 -0.94 0.48 -7.74
N TYR A 29 -1.35 -0.26 -6.71
CA TYR A 29 -0.53 -0.55 -5.54
C TYR A 29 -0.05 -1.99 -5.52
N GLY A 30 1.01 -2.22 -4.77
CA GLY A 30 1.48 -3.55 -4.44
C GLY A 30 2.34 -3.53 -3.18
N VAL A 31 2.74 -4.71 -2.73
CA VAL A 31 3.56 -4.87 -1.54
C VAL A 31 4.95 -5.36 -1.90
N ILE A 32 5.96 -4.75 -1.28
CA ILE A 32 7.35 -5.17 -1.37
C ILE A 32 7.84 -5.64 0.00
N HIS A 33 8.71 -6.65 -0.03
CA HIS A 33 9.45 -7.12 1.14
C HIS A 33 10.92 -6.79 0.94
N CYS A 34 11.47 -5.98 1.82
CA CYS A 34 12.84 -5.50 1.69
C CYS A 34 13.45 -5.18 3.04
N THR A 35 14.75 -4.93 3.06
CA THR A 35 15.43 -4.44 4.26
C THR A 35 15.13 -2.95 4.47
N ALA A 36 15.30 -2.46 5.70
CA ALA A 36 15.14 -1.04 6.01
C ALA A 36 16.11 -0.15 5.22
N GLU A 37 17.29 -0.67 4.86
CA GLU A 37 18.28 0.02 4.03
C GLU A 37 17.80 0.14 2.58
N GLN A 38 17.30 -0.96 2.00
CA GLN A 38 16.73 -0.94 0.66
C GLN A 38 15.52 0.00 0.58
N LEU A 39 14.64 0.02 1.59
CA LEU A 39 13.49 0.92 1.59
C LEU A 39 13.90 2.39 1.56
N LYS A 40 15.01 2.77 2.21
CA LYS A 40 15.55 4.15 2.19
C LYS A 40 16.04 4.58 0.80
N THR A 41 16.35 3.63 -0.09
CA THR A 41 16.73 3.94 -1.47
C THR A 41 15.52 4.29 -2.35
N LEU A 42 14.31 3.93 -1.92
CA LEU A 42 13.08 4.29 -2.62
C LEU A 42 12.66 5.71 -2.27
N ASN A 43 12.05 6.40 -3.24
CA ASN A 43 11.48 7.71 -3.01
C ASN A 43 10.36 7.62 -1.96
N ALA A 44 10.38 8.49 -0.95
CA ALA A 44 9.34 8.53 0.09
C ALA A 44 7.92 8.71 -0.49
N GLY A 45 7.78 9.38 -1.64
CA GLY A 45 6.48 9.53 -2.32
C GLY A 45 5.95 8.24 -2.96
N ALA A 46 6.83 7.26 -3.21
CA ALA A 46 6.49 5.94 -3.76
C ALA A 46 5.89 5.02 -2.68
N VAL A 47 6.29 5.20 -1.42
CA VAL A 47 5.83 4.40 -0.28
C VAL A 47 4.55 5.02 0.29
N LYS A 48 3.47 4.23 0.37
CA LYS A 48 2.17 4.66 0.93
C LYS A 48 1.93 4.16 2.34
N GLY A 49 2.65 3.12 2.73
CA GLY A 49 2.63 2.61 4.08
C GLY A 49 3.75 1.62 4.30
N LYS A 50 4.23 1.48 5.54
CA LYS A 50 5.27 0.50 5.87
C LYS A 50 5.08 -0.11 7.25
N LYS A 51 5.49 -1.35 7.39
CA LYS A 51 5.57 -2.09 8.64
C LYS A 51 6.96 -2.66 8.77
N GLN A 52 7.69 -2.14 9.76
CA GLN A 52 9.01 -2.63 10.10
C GLN A 52 8.86 -3.79 11.10
N SER A 53 9.60 -4.86 10.84
CA SER A 53 9.71 -6.03 11.72
C SER A 53 11.19 -6.39 11.89
N PRO A 54 11.54 -7.23 12.89
CA PRO A 54 12.91 -7.74 13.04
C PRO A 54 13.42 -8.53 11.83
N TYR A 55 12.51 -9.08 11.02
CA TYR A 55 12.82 -9.91 9.86
C TYR A 55 12.92 -9.12 8.55
N GLY A 56 12.62 -7.81 8.58
CA GLY A 56 12.58 -6.96 7.40
C GLY A 56 11.40 -5.98 7.42
N VAL A 57 11.25 -5.27 6.32
CA VAL A 57 10.22 -4.25 6.12
C VAL A 57 9.28 -4.67 5.01
N GLU A 58 8.00 -4.64 5.33
CA GLU A 58 6.90 -4.78 4.39
C GLU A 58 6.38 -3.37 4.08
N ALA A 59 6.33 -2.99 2.80
CA ALA A 59 5.88 -1.66 2.40
C ALA A 59 4.90 -1.72 1.23
N ILE A 60 3.84 -0.91 1.32
CA ILE A 60 2.93 -0.64 0.21
C ILE A 60 3.55 0.45 -0.63
N VAL A 61 3.60 0.19 -1.92
CA VAL A 61 4.19 1.06 -2.91
C VAL A 61 3.27 1.23 -4.11
N ALA A 62 3.31 2.40 -4.73
CA ALA A 62 2.73 2.57 -6.05
C ALA A 62 3.62 1.86 -7.07
N ARG A 63 3.07 0.92 -7.85
CA ARG A 63 3.84 0.09 -8.79
C ARG A 63 4.63 0.93 -9.79
N ASN A 64 4.03 2.02 -10.26
CA ASN A 64 4.63 2.95 -11.22
C ASN A 64 5.76 3.81 -10.62
N ALA A 65 5.89 3.86 -9.29
CA ALA A 65 6.89 4.66 -8.60
C ALA A 65 8.08 3.82 -8.07
N VAL A 66 8.10 2.52 -8.37
CA VAL A 66 9.15 1.58 -7.95
C VAL A 66 9.91 1.08 -9.19
N PRO A 67 11.25 0.94 -9.11
CA PRO A 67 12.02 0.38 -10.21
C PRO A 67 11.59 -1.06 -10.54
N SER A 68 11.61 -1.40 -11.83
CA SER A 68 11.24 -2.75 -12.32
C SER A 68 12.14 -3.88 -11.80
N SER A 69 13.26 -3.56 -11.16
CA SER A 69 14.15 -4.53 -10.51
C SER A 69 13.59 -5.08 -9.18
N TRP A 70 12.55 -4.46 -8.64
CA TRP A 70 11.92 -4.89 -7.40
C TRP A 70 10.76 -5.84 -7.66
N ASN A 71 10.68 -6.91 -6.89
CA ASN A 71 9.55 -7.82 -6.94
C ASN A 71 8.38 -7.23 -6.13
N VAL A 72 7.35 -6.77 -6.84
CA VAL A 72 6.13 -6.22 -6.24
C VAL A 72 5.04 -7.29 -6.24
N SER A 73 4.71 -7.80 -5.06
CA SER A 73 3.65 -8.77 -4.88
C SER A 73 2.27 -8.09 -4.92
N PRO A 74 1.21 -8.82 -5.33
CA PRO A 74 -0.16 -8.35 -5.16
C PRO A 74 -0.44 -8.10 -3.67
N LEU A 75 -1.21 -7.05 -3.39
CA LEU A 75 -1.69 -6.77 -2.03
C LEU A 75 -3.14 -7.23 -1.89
N ASP A 76 -3.60 -7.36 -0.65
CA ASP A 76 -5.02 -7.44 -0.34
C ASP A 76 -5.56 -6.10 0.18
N ILE A 77 -6.86 -5.85 -0.02
CA ILE A 77 -7.53 -4.62 0.43
C ILE A 77 -7.43 -4.43 1.95
N GLU A 78 -7.55 -5.50 2.75
CA GLU A 78 -7.40 -5.41 4.20
C GLU A 78 -5.98 -4.95 4.59
N GLN A 79 -4.96 -5.48 3.90
CA GLN A 79 -3.58 -5.07 4.11
C GLN A 79 -3.35 -3.61 3.72
N LEU A 80 -3.98 -3.15 2.62
CA LEU A 80 -3.95 -1.74 2.20
C LEU A 80 -4.35 -0.83 3.34
N PHE A 81 -5.52 -1.09 3.93
CA PHE A 81 -6.07 -0.25 4.98
C PHE A 81 -5.21 -0.26 6.25
N VAL A 82 -4.75 -1.43 6.69
CA VAL A 82 -3.95 -1.55 7.91
C VAL A 82 -2.66 -0.72 7.82
N LEU A 83 -2.02 -0.70 6.65
CA LEU A 83 -0.76 0.03 6.45
C LEU A 83 -0.98 1.53 6.18
N MET A 84 -2.04 1.91 5.45
CA MET A 84 -2.37 3.32 5.24
C MET A 84 -2.78 4.04 6.54
N VAL A 85 -3.51 3.36 7.45
CA VAL A 85 -3.85 3.93 8.78
C VAL A 85 -2.60 4.20 9.62
N LYS A 86 -1.58 3.36 9.49
CA LYS A 86 -0.36 3.47 10.29
C LYS A 86 0.51 4.65 9.90
N GLU A 87 0.48 5.09 8.64
CA GLU A 87 1.23 6.26 8.18
C GLU A 87 0.43 7.57 8.20
N ALA A 88 -0.90 7.52 8.37
CA ALA A 88 -1.73 8.70 8.63
C ALA A 88 -1.61 9.24 10.07
N ARG A 89 -0.62 8.79 10.85
CA ARG A 89 -0.42 9.10 12.26
C ARG A 89 0.73 10.07 12.51
#